data_AF-A0A1V4TCV2-F1
#
_entry.id   AF-A0A1V4TCV2-F1
#
_cell.length_a   1.000
_cell.length_b   1.000
_cell.length_c   1.000
_cell.angle_alpha   90.00
_cell.angle_beta   90.00
_cell.angle_gamma   90.00
#
_symmetry.space_group_name_H-M   'P 1'
#
loop_
_entity.id
_entity.type
_entity.pdbx_description
1 polymer ?
#
loop_
_entity_poly.entity_id
_entity_poly.type
_entity_poly.pdbx_seq_one_letter_code
_entity_poly.pdbx_strand_id
1 'polypeptide(L)'
;MTPIKAKNRVKIFSTKSGVNIIQSPIKAQILSLLKEGGMSGSQVVASTKRSKSTISAHLQDLEDAGIIDWVIDPEDRRKKIYYINSHFLGDVSPENEVEDDVDPALQKQILESDDPLKFFRFMFRAIRVSLMDEGINIDPILRNAGYKVGETFYEKLQTPDINNFIRNVAKFWEDNQLGRVVIKSTDPIIVQAYDCFECEDLPQIGRPACAFDSGVLEAFFSIYFQEQVEVEEVKCYAQGDDYCQFMVKTKN
;
A
#
# COMPACT_ATOMS: atom_id res chain seq x y z
N MET A 1 16.17 -5.15 23.17
CA MET A 1 15.33 -4.60 22.09
C MET A 1 15.88 -3.25 21.72
N THR A 2 16.62 -3.19 20.62
CA THR A 2 17.18 -1.95 20.09
C THR A 2 16.03 -1.07 19.58
N PRO A 3 15.95 0.21 19.95
CA PRO A 3 14.88 1.06 19.45
C PRO A 3 15.03 1.16 17.93
N ILE A 4 13.97 0.81 17.20
CA ILE A 4 13.85 1.03 15.76
C ILE A 4 14.06 2.54 15.57
N LYS A 5 15.27 2.95 15.16
CA LYS A 5 15.51 4.31 14.68
C LYS A 5 14.50 4.52 13.56
N ALA A 6 13.58 5.46 13.73
CA ALA A 6 12.69 5.86 12.66
C ALA A 6 13.58 6.26 11.48
N LYS A 7 13.66 5.39 10.46
CA LYS A 7 14.45 5.63 9.25
C LYS A 7 14.00 6.98 8.70
N ASN A 8 14.94 7.89 8.47
CA ASN A 8 14.65 9.24 7.98
C ASN A 8 14.16 9.15 6.52
N ARG A 9 12.89 8.80 6.36
CA ARG A 9 12.21 8.67 5.06
C ARG A 9 11.57 9.99 4.70
N VAL A 10 11.87 10.49 3.52
CA VAL A 10 11.25 11.69 2.96
C VAL A 10 9.91 11.28 2.37
N LYS A 11 8.80 11.83 2.88
CA LYS A 11 7.46 11.48 2.39
C LYS A 11 7.01 12.46 1.32
N ILE A 12 6.37 11.95 0.26
CA ILE A 12 5.88 12.75 -0.87
C ILE A 12 4.35 12.70 -0.89
N PHE A 13 3.73 13.87 -0.96
CA PHE A 13 2.27 14.03 -1.02
C PHE A 13 1.87 14.87 -2.22
N SER A 14 0.73 14.56 -2.83
CA SER A 14 0.09 15.38 -3.86
C SER A 14 -1.14 16.08 -3.29
N THR A 15 -1.21 17.38 -3.47
CA THR A 15 -2.32 18.25 -3.11
C THR A 15 -2.83 18.97 -4.36
N LYS A 16 -3.91 19.76 -4.22
CA LYS A 16 -4.44 20.57 -5.33
C LYS A 16 -3.45 21.63 -5.84
N SER A 17 -2.49 22.03 -5.02
CA SER A 17 -1.47 23.03 -5.35
C SER A 17 -0.16 22.42 -5.89
N GLY A 18 -0.01 21.09 -5.87
CA GLY A 18 1.14 20.39 -6.42
C GLY A 18 1.73 19.34 -5.47
N VAL A 19 3.02 19.05 -5.67
CA VAL A 19 3.75 18.04 -4.90
C VAL A 19 4.42 18.67 -3.68
N ASN A 20 4.23 18.04 -2.52
CA ASN A 20 4.78 18.46 -1.24
C ASN A 20 5.74 17.40 -0.68
N ILE A 21 6.91 17.84 -0.24
CA ILE A 21 7.97 16.98 0.28
C ILE A 21 8.09 17.20 1.80
N ILE A 22 7.86 16.14 2.58
CA ILE A 22 7.92 16.16 4.04
C ILE A 22 9.19 15.45 4.51
N GLN A 23 10.15 16.26 4.95
CA GLN A 23 11.41 15.79 5.56
C GLN A 23 11.38 15.81 7.09
N SER A 24 10.45 16.57 7.70
CA SER A 24 10.37 16.70 9.16
C SER A 24 9.88 15.38 9.79
N PRO A 25 10.64 14.75 10.70
CA PRO A 25 10.23 13.51 11.37
C PRO A 25 8.96 13.69 12.19
N ILE A 26 8.75 14.87 12.78
CA ILE A 26 7.54 15.16 13.58
C ILE A 26 6.32 15.27 12.66
N LYS A 27 6.43 15.97 11.51
CA LYS A 27 5.34 16.03 10.52
C LYS A 27 5.02 14.64 9.98
N ALA A 28 6.04 13.83 9.69
CA ALA A 28 5.86 12.45 9.27
C ALA A 28 5.13 11.59 10.31
N GLN A 29 5.45 11.76 11.60
CA GLN A 29 4.78 11.08 12.70
C GLN A 29 3.31 11.54 12.84
N ILE A 30 3.05 12.85 12.76
CA ILE A 30 1.68 13.40 12.79
C ILE A 30 0.85 12.77 11.66
N LEU A 31 1.36 12.77 10.43
CA LEU A 31 0.65 12.22 9.27
C LEU A 31 0.38 10.71 9.43
N SER A 32 1.29 9.95 10.05
CA SER A 32 1.05 8.54 10.36
C SER A 32 -0.12 8.35 11.32
N LEU A 33 -0.22 9.19 12.35
CA LEU A 33 -1.33 9.13 13.33
C LEU A 33 -2.67 9.51 12.69
N LEU A 34 -2.68 10.48 11.78
CA LEU A 34 -3.91 10.93 11.12
C LEU A 34 -4.47 9.92 10.10
N LYS A 35 -3.67 8.95 9.64
CA LYS A 35 -4.13 7.89 8.73
C LYS A 35 -5.18 6.97 9.39
N GLU A 36 -5.16 6.85 10.71
CA GLU A 36 -6.04 5.98 11.51
C GLU A 36 -7.36 6.66 11.92
N GLY A 37 -8.04 7.33 10.98
CA GLY A 37 -9.40 7.87 11.23
C GLY A 37 -9.46 9.29 11.80
N GLY A 38 -8.37 10.06 11.70
CA GLY A 38 -8.31 11.46 12.14
C GLY A 38 -8.21 11.64 13.66
N MET A 39 -7.59 12.74 14.11
CA MET A 39 -7.33 12.97 15.54
C MET A 39 -7.45 14.44 15.93
N SER A 40 -7.82 14.69 17.19
CA SER A 40 -7.74 16.02 17.79
C SER A 40 -6.30 16.45 18.03
N GLY A 41 -6.04 17.76 18.01
CA GLY A 41 -4.71 18.29 18.31
C GLY A 41 -4.17 17.85 19.69
N SER A 42 -5.05 17.68 20.69
CA SER A 42 -4.68 17.13 21.99
C SER A 42 -4.24 15.67 21.95
N GLN A 43 -4.90 14.83 21.14
CA GLN A 43 -4.49 13.44 20.94
C GLN A 43 -3.15 13.37 20.23
N VAL A 44 -2.94 14.20 19.19
CA VAL A 44 -1.65 14.29 18.49
C VAL A 44 -0.53 14.70 19.45
N VAL A 45 -0.75 15.69 20.33
CA VAL A 45 0.21 16.08 21.37
C VAL A 45 0.55 14.91 22.30
N ALA A 46 -0.47 14.19 22.78
CA ALA A 46 -0.27 13.05 23.67
C ALA A 46 0.54 11.92 23.01
N SER A 47 0.21 11.57 21.76
CA SER A 47 0.86 10.49 21.02
C SER A 47 2.28 10.83 20.58
N THR A 48 2.56 12.09 20.23
CA THR A 48 3.90 12.54 19.80
C THR A 48 4.85 12.84 20.95
N LYS A 49 4.34 13.03 22.18
CA LYS A 49 5.11 13.46 23.36
C LYS A 49 5.89 14.76 23.13
N ARG A 50 5.31 15.69 22.35
CA ARG A 50 5.88 17.03 22.07
C ARG A 50 5.04 18.13 22.71
N SER A 51 5.58 19.35 22.79
CA SER A 51 4.84 20.47 23.35
C SER A 51 3.65 20.86 22.46
N LYS A 52 2.62 21.45 23.07
CA LYS A 52 1.43 21.93 22.35
C LYS A 52 1.81 22.96 21.28
N SER A 53 2.70 23.90 21.59
CA SER A 53 3.12 24.94 20.63
C SER A 53 3.80 24.35 19.40
N THR A 54 4.67 23.33 19.58
CA THR A 54 5.33 22.65 18.46
C THR A 54 4.33 21.90 17.57
N ILE A 55 3.39 21.17 18.17
CA ILE A 55 2.38 20.43 17.39
C ILE A 55 1.42 21.38 16.67
N SER A 56 0.99 22.45 17.33
CA SER A 56 0.15 23.47 16.69
C SER A 56 0.84 24.11 15.48
N ALA A 57 2.14 24.44 15.57
CA ALA A 57 2.89 24.97 14.43
C ALA A 57 2.96 23.96 13.27
N HIS A 58 3.25 22.69 13.55
CA HIS A 58 3.30 21.67 12.49
C HIS A 58 1.95 21.34 11.87
N LEU A 59 0.87 21.34 12.65
CA LEU A 59 -0.48 21.18 12.13
C LEU A 59 -0.84 22.35 11.22
N GLN A 60 -0.53 23.59 11.62
CA GLN A 60 -0.73 24.76 10.77
C GLN A 60 0.06 24.66 9.47
N ASP A 61 1.35 24.31 9.53
CA ASP A 61 2.17 24.16 8.31
C ASP A 61 1.60 23.09 7.34
N LEU A 62 1.06 22.00 7.88
CA LEU A 62 0.49 20.91 7.08
C LEU A 62 -0.88 21.30 6.50
N GLU A 63 -1.67 22.09 7.23
CA GLU A 63 -2.94 22.67 6.79
C GLU A 63 -2.70 23.69 5.68
N ASP A 64 -1.73 24.60 5.85
CA ASP A 64 -1.35 25.61 4.87
C ASP A 64 -0.82 24.97 3.56
N ALA A 65 -0.11 23.83 3.68
CA ALA A 65 0.33 23.04 2.54
C ALA A 65 -0.82 22.26 1.84
N GLY A 66 -2.01 22.23 2.44
CA GLY A 66 -3.17 21.47 1.96
C GLY A 66 -3.01 19.96 2.11
N ILE A 67 -2.10 19.49 2.97
CA ILE A 67 -1.84 18.06 3.20
C ILE A 67 -2.88 17.48 4.16
N ILE A 68 -3.28 18.26 5.14
CA ILE A 68 -4.32 17.93 6.11
C ILE A 68 -5.43 18.99 6.06
N ASP A 69 -6.59 18.63 6.58
CA ASP A 69 -7.71 19.52 6.84
C ASP A 69 -8.35 19.12 8.17
N TRP A 70 -9.40 19.80 8.61
CA TRP A 70 -10.08 19.49 9.85
C TRP A 70 -11.59 19.70 9.79
N VAL A 71 -12.30 18.91 10.60
CA VAL A 71 -13.72 19.11 10.90
C VAL A 71 -13.90 19.45 12.37
N ILE A 72 -15.07 19.98 12.71
CA ILE A 72 -15.46 20.20 14.10
C ILE A 72 -15.86 18.84 14.71
N ASP A 73 -15.37 18.56 15.92
CA ASP A 73 -15.75 17.38 16.68
C ASP A 73 -17.28 17.40 16.96
N PRO A 74 -18.02 16.33 16.61
CA PRO A 74 -19.48 16.29 16.78
C PRO A 74 -19.90 16.38 18.26
N GLU A 75 -19.06 15.92 19.19
CA GLU A 75 -19.33 15.89 20.63
C GLU A 75 -18.78 17.13 21.36
N ASP A 76 -17.77 17.81 20.82
CA ASP A 76 -17.23 19.07 21.37
C ASP A 76 -16.88 20.09 20.30
N ARG A 77 -17.78 21.06 20.08
CA ARG A 77 -17.63 22.12 19.05
C ARG A 77 -16.37 22.98 19.15
N ARG A 78 -15.62 22.92 20.25
CA ARG A 78 -14.36 23.66 20.44
C ARG A 78 -13.15 22.86 19.96
N LYS A 79 -13.30 21.59 19.64
CA LYS A 79 -12.23 20.71 19.18
C LYS A 79 -12.27 20.56 17.66
N LYS A 80 -11.08 20.62 17.06
CA LYS A 80 -10.85 20.26 15.67
C LYS A 80 -10.38 18.81 15.60
N ILE A 81 -10.95 18.03 14.69
CA ILE A 81 -10.47 16.71 14.31
C ILE A 81 -9.76 16.84 12.96
N TYR A 82 -8.45 16.66 12.98
CA TYR A 82 -7.61 16.74 11.78
C TYR A 82 -7.65 15.41 11.01
N TYR A 83 -7.61 15.47 9.68
CA TYR A 83 -7.55 14.31 8.79
C TYR A 83 -6.68 14.61 7.56
N ILE A 84 -6.21 13.56 6.88
CA ILE A 84 -5.42 13.71 5.65
C ILE A 84 -6.33 14.14 4.49
N ASN A 85 -5.99 15.22 3.81
CA ASN A 85 -6.72 15.79 2.66
C ASN A 85 -5.90 15.75 1.37
N SER A 86 -4.93 14.84 1.31
CA SER A 86 -3.95 14.72 0.21
C SER A 86 -3.65 13.27 -0.12
N HIS A 87 -3.05 13.05 -1.30
CA HIS A 87 -2.67 11.72 -1.75
C HIS A 87 -1.21 11.45 -1.37
N PHE A 88 -0.97 10.41 -0.57
CA PHE A 88 0.39 9.93 -0.32
C PHE A 88 0.93 9.23 -1.58
N LEU A 89 2.01 9.75 -2.15
CA LEU A 89 2.59 9.23 -3.39
C LEU A 89 3.68 8.18 -3.15
N GLY A 90 4.32 8.23 -1.98
CA GLY A 90 5.48 7.39 -1.72
C GLY A 90 6.46 8.03 -0.77
N ASP A 91 7.55 7.33 -0.52
CA ASP A 91 8.65 7.83 0.28
C ASP A 91 10.00 7.50 -0.34
N VAL A 92 11.00 8.32 -0.03
CA VAL A 92 12.38 8.12 -0.46
C VAL A 92 13.23 7.85 0.76
N SER A 93 14.08 6.84 0.68
CA SER A 93 15.02 6.46 1.73
C SER A 93 16.46 6.53 1.21
N PRO A 94 17.44 6.92 2.05
CA PRO A 94 18.85 7.00 1.64
C PRO A 94 19.57 5.65 1.64
N GLU A 95 18.87 4.56 1.95
CA GLU A 95 19.41 3.20 2.06
C GLU A 95 18.91 2.38 0.87
N ASN A 96 19.81 1.69 0.17
CA ASN A 96 19.43 0.73 -0.87
C ASN A 96 18.61 -0.40 -0.22
N GLU A 97 17.41 -0.66 -0.73
CA GLU A 97 16.55 -1.75 -0.23
C GLU A 97 16.89 -3.11 -0.88
N VAL A 98 17.77 -3.11 -1.88
CA VAL A 98 18.11 -4.29 -2.68
C VAL A 98 19.59 -4.60 -2.51
N GLU A 99 19.91 -5.81 -2.08
CA GLU A 99 21.24 -6.39 -2.31
C GLU A 99 21.23 -6.91 -3.76
N ASP A 100 21.95 -6.21 -4.65
CA ASP A 100 22.01 -6.49 -6.08
C ASP A 100 22.37 -7.96 -6.35
N ASP A 101 21.40 -8.75 -6.82
CA ASP A 101 21.67 -9.91 -7.67
C ASP A 101 20.44 -10.21 -8.53
N VAL A 102 20.53 -9.90 -9.82
CA VAL A 102 19.50 -10.36 -10.75
C VAL A 102 19.73 -11.84 -10.99
N ASP A 103 18.79 -12.69 -10.55
CA ASP A 103 18.88 -14.14 -10.77
C ASP A 103 19.26 -14.47 -12.23
N PRO A 104 20.48 -15.02 -12.46
CA PRO A 104 20.96 -15.35 -13.80
C PRO A 104 20.07 -16.38 -14.53
N ALA A 105 19.38 -17.25 -13.78
CA ALA A 105 18.46 -18.23 -14.35
C ALA A 105 17.23 -17.55 -14.96
N LEU A 106 16.66 -16.55 -14.27
CA LEU A 106 15.54 -15.77 -14.77
C LEU A 106 15.91 -14.96 -16.01
N GLN A 107 17.09 -14.32 -16.03
CA GLN A 107 17.57 -13.61 -17.23
C GLN A 107 17.65 -14.52 -18.44
N LYS A 108 18.21 -15.72 -18.27
CA LYS A 108 18.32 -16.70 -19.35
C LYS A 108 16.95 -17.13 -19.87
N GLN A 109 16.00 -17.43 -18.98
CA GLN A 109 14.65 -17.82 -19.37
C GLN A 109 13.92 -16.74 -20.18
N ILE A 110 14.12 -15.46 -19.86
CA ILE A 110 13.51 -14.35 -20.58
C ILE A 110 14.13 -14.20 -21.98
N LEU A 111 15.46 -14.29 -22.10
CA LEU A 111 16.15 -14.18 -23.39
C LEU A 111 15.80 -15.32 -24.36
N GLU A 112 15.45 -16.49 -23.83
CA GLU A 112 15.05 -17.66 -24.62
C GLU A 112 13.54 -17.72 -24.91
N SER A 113 12.75 -16.75 -24.43
CA SER A 113 11.29 -16.75 -24.54
C SER A 113 10.76 -15.81 -25.62
N ASP A 114 9.91 -16.33 -26.50
CA ASP A 114 9.15 -15.55 -27.50
C ASP A 114 7.80 -15.00 -26.96
N ASP A 115 7.46 -15.26 -25.69
CA ASP A 115 6.21 -14.80 -25.06
C ASP A 115 6.26 -13.30 -24.70
N PRO A 116 5.43 -12.43 -25.32
CA PRO A 116 5.39 -11.01 -25.03
C PRO A 116 5.05 -10.70 -23.56
N LEU A 117 4.23 -11.53 -22.90
CA LEU A 117 3.84 -11.29 -21.51
C LEU A 117 5.03 -11.43 -20.56
N LYS A 118 5.93 -12.39 -20.81
CA LYS A 118 7.17 -12.51 -20.03
C LYS A 118 8.07 -11.30 -20.21
N PHE A 119 8.15 -10.74 -21.42
CA PHE A 119 8.87 -9.50 -21.66
C PHE A 119 8.27 -8.31 -20.88
N PHE A 120 6.94 -8.16 -20.88
CA PHE A 120 6.27 -7.11 -20.09
C PHE A 120 6.48 -7.29 -18.59
N ARG A 121 6.38 -8.52 -18.06
CA ARG A 121 6.68 -8.81 -16.64
C ARG A 121 8.12 -8.45 -16.29
N PHE A 122 9.08 -8.80 -17.15
CA PHE A 122 10.48 -8.42 -16.96
C PHE A 122 10.68 -6.90 -16.94
N MET A 123 10.07 -6.15 -17.87
CA MET A 123 10.16 -4.69 -17.88
C MET A 123 9.59 -4.09 -16.59
N PHE A 124 8.43 -4.57 -16.14
CA PHE A 124 7.81 -4.13 -14.90
C PHE A 124 8.71 -4.40 -13.69
N ARG A 125 9.26 -5.62 -13.60
CA ARG A 125 10.23 -6.01 -12.58
C ARG A 125 11.47 -5.10 -12.60
N ALA A 126 12.08 -4.88 -13.75
CA ALA A 126 13.27 -4.06 -13.88
C ALA A 126 13.03 -2.63 -13.37
N ILE A 127 11.90 -2.01 -13.75
CA ILE A 127 11.50 -0.69 -13.25
C ILE A 127 11.32 -0.72 -11.72
N ARG A 128 10.65 -1.74 -11.18
CA ARG A 128 10.43 -1.89 -9.73
C ARG A 128 11.74 -2.01 -8.97
N VAL A 129 12.64 -2.88 -9.40
CA VAL A 129 13.94 -3.09 -8.77
C VAL A 129 14.79 -1.82 -8.83
N SER A 130 14.86 -1.13 -9.98
CA SER A 130 15.60 0.13 -10.08
C SER A 130 15.05 1.22 -9.15
N LEU A 131 13.72 1.33 -8.99
CA LEU A 131 13.13 2.27 -8.04
C LEU A 131 13.50 1.92 -6.59
N MET A 132 13.49 0.64 -6.22
CA MET A 132 13.85 0.16 -4.88
C MET A 132 15.33 0.37 -4.57
N ASP A 133 16.22 0.13 -5.54
CA ASP A 133 17.66 0.36 -5.40
C ASP A 133 17.98 1.86 -5.19
N GLU A 134 17.28 2.74 -5.90
CA GLU A 134 17.32 4.20 -5.70
C GLU A 134 16.56 4.65 -4.42
N GLY A 135 16.03 3.72 -3.62
CA GLY A 135 15.33 3.99 -2.37
C GLY A 135 13.95 4.65 -2.54
N ILE A 136 13.35 4.58 -3.73
CA ILE A 136 12.05 5.18 -4.06
C ILE A 136 10.93 4.15 -3.88
N ASN A 137 10.13 4.33 -2.82
CA ASN A 137 8.94 3.53 -2.58
C ASN A 137 7.71 4.09 -3.29
N ILE A 138 7.16 3.35 -4.25
CA ILE A 138 5.94 3.68 -4.99
C ILE A 138 4.72 2.82 -4.63
N ASP A 139 4.80 2.02 -3.57
CA ASP A 139 3.72 1.12 -3.15
C ASP A 139 2.35 1.83 -2.99
N PRO A 140 2.26 3.08 -2.47
CA PRO A 140 0.99 3.81 -2.44
C PRO A 140 0.36 4.05 -3.82
N ILE A 141 1.18 4.32 -4.83
CA ILE A 141 0.73 4.53 -6.21
C ILE A 141 0.25 3.20 -6.79
N LEU A 142 1.00 2.11 -6.59
CA LEU A 142 0.63 0.78 -7.06
C LEU A 142 -0.67 0.29 -6.44
N ARG A 143 -0.85 0.48 -5.13
CA ARG A 143 -2.11 0.13 -4.45
C ARG A 143 -3.30 0.90 -5.02
N ASN A 144 -3.15 2.20 -5.26
CA ASN A 144 -4.21 2.99 -5.88
C ASN A 144 -4.47 2.56 -7.34
N ALA A 145 -3.44 2.20 -8.10
CA ALA A 145 -3.60 1.67 -9.45
C ALA A 145 -4.35 0.33 -9.43
N GLY A 146 -3.99 -0.57 -8.51
CA GLY A 146 -4.68 -1.84 -8.28
C GLY A 146 -6.14 -1.63 -7.89
N TYR A 147 -6.43 -0.69 -6.99
CA TYR A 147 -7.79 -0.35 -6.60
C TYR A 147 -8.64 0.07 -7.81
N LYS A 148 -8.14 0.96 -8.67
CA LYS A 148 -8.83 1.38 -9.89
C LYS A 148 -9.07 0.24 -10.88
N VAL A 149 -8.10 -0.67 -11.02
CA VAL A 149 -8.27 -1.89 -11.81
C VAL A 149 -9.38 -2.74 -11.20
N GLY A 150 -9.38 -2.91 -9.87
CA GLY A 150 -10.44 -3.63 -9.18
C GLY A 150 -11.83 -3.01 -9.40
N GLU A 151 -11.96 -1.68 -9.28
CA GLU A 151 -13.22 -0.98 -9.58
C GLU A 151 -13.71 -1.24 -11.01
N THR A 152 -12.79 -1.22 -11.97
CA THR A 152 -13.11 -1.40 -13.39
C THR A 152 -13.56 -2.83 -13.69
N PHE A 153 -12.90 -3.83 -13.11
CA PHE A 153 -13.15 -5.24 -13.44
C PHE A 153 -14.16 -5.93 -12.51
N TYR A 154 -14.62 -5.27 -11.45
CA TYR A 154 -15.62 -5.82 -10.53
C TYR A 154 -16.91 -6.27 -11.22
N GLU A 155 -17.34 -5.57 -12.28
CA GLU A 155 -18.54 -5.92 -13.05
C GLU A 155 -18.51 -7.38 -13.58
N LYS A 156 -17.32 -7.92 -13.86
CA LYS A 156 -17.14 -9.30 -14.34
C LYS A 156 -17.20 -10.35 -13.23
N LEU A 157 -17.07 -9.91 -11.98
CA LEU A 157 -17.01 -10.76 -10.79
C LEU A 157 -18.34 -10.81 -10.05
N GLN A 158 -19.24 -9.85 -10.33
CA GLN A 158 -20.43 -9.58 -9.54
C GLN A 158 -21.36 -10.80 -9.43
N THR A 159 -21.66 -11.14 -8.19
CA THR A 159 -22.60 -12.20 -7.82
C THR A 159 -23.01 -11.98 -6.36
N PRO A 160 -24.25 -12.30 -5.94
CA PRO A 160 -24.67 -12.11 -4.55
C PRO A 160 -24.16 -13.19 -3.58
N ASP A 161 -23.63 -14.31 -4.09
CA ASP A 161 -23.13 -15.41 -3.27
C ASP A 161 -21.61 -15.33 -3.10
N ILE A 162 -21.14 -15.33 -1.86
CA ILE A 162 -19.71 -15.17 -1.54
C ILE A 162 -18.87 -16.31 -2.13
N ASN A 163 -19.41 -17.53 -2.18
CA ASN A 163 -18.67 -18.68 -2.72
C ASN A 163 -18.46 -18.56 -4.23
N ASN A 164 -19.46 -18.06 -4.95
CA ASN A 164 -19.32 -17.72 -6.37
C ASN A 164 -18.36 -16.54 -6.55
N PHE A 165 -18.44 -15.52 -5.69
CA PHE A 165 -17.59 -14.34 -5.79
C PHE A 165 -16.12 -14.70 -5.64
N ILE A 166 -15.74 -15.46 -4.60
CA ILE A 166 -14.35 -15.88 -4.39
C ILE A 166 -13.85 -16.81 -5.52
N ARG A 167 -14.73 -17.63 -6.11
CA ARG A 167 -14.39 -18.41 -7.31
C ARG A 167 -14.12 -17.51 -8.51
N ASN A 168 -14.93 -16.48 -8.71
CA ASN A 168 -14.73 -15.49 -9.77
C ASN A 168 -13.41 -14.73 -9.56
N VAL A 169 -13.06 -14.36 -8.33
CA VAL A 169 -11.78 -13.73 -7.99
C VAL A 169 -10.61 -14.65 -8.35
N ALA A 170 -10.63 -15.92 -7.93
CA ALA A 170 -9.58 -16.87 -8.29
C ALA A 170 -9.43 -17.04 -9.81
N LYS A 171 -10.56 -17.16 -10.52
CA LYS A 171 -10.60 -17.24 -11.98
C LYS A 171 -10.07 -15.98 -12.65
N PHE A 172 -10.34 -14.80 -12.11
CA PHE A 172 -9.82 -13.54 -12.63
C PHE A 172 -8.30 -13.48 -12.59
N TRP A 173 -7.66 -13.94 -11.50
CA TRP A 173 -6.19 -14.03 -11.44
C TRP A 173 -5.64 -14.98 -12.50
N GLU A 174 -6.25 -16.15 -12.65
CA GLU A 174 -5.82 -17.16 -13.61
C GLU A 174 -6.00 -16.70 -15.08
N ASP A 175 -7.19 -16.19 -15.42
CA ASP A 175 -7.54 -15.71 -16.77
C ASP A 175 -6.65 -14.53 -17.22
N ASN A 176 -6.17 -13.71 -16.28
CA ASN A 176 -5.28 -12.58 -16.57
C ASN A 176 -3.79 -12.91 -16.37
N GLN A 177 -3.46 -14.17 -16.07
CA GLN A 177 -2.09 -14.60 -15.81
C GLN A 177 -1.40 -13.73 -14.74
N LEU A 178 -2.07 -13.51 -13.61
CA LEU A 178 -1.52 -12.80 -12.44
C LEU A 178 -0.96 -13.76 -11.40
N GLY A 179 -1.03 -15.06 -11.67
CA GLY A 179 -0.70 -16.14 -10.75
C GLY A 179 -1.96 -16.95 -10.41
N ARG A 180 -1.86 -17.78 -9.38
CA ARG A 180 -2.95 -18.65 -8.92
C ARG A 180 -3.39 -18.26 -7.52
N VAL A 181 -4.66 -17.88 -7.38
CA VAL A 181 -5.24 -17.48 -6.10
C VAL A 181 -6.07 -18.60 -5.48
N VAL A 182 -5.90 -18.80 -4.17
CA VAL A 182 -6.67 -19.73 -3.34
C VAL A 182 -7.21 -19.00 -2.11
N ILE A 183 -8.52 -19.03 -1.91
CA ILE A 183 -9.16 -18.48 -0.71
C ILE A 183 -9.17 -19.56 0.37
N LYS A 184 -8.41 -19.35 1.44
CA LYS A 184 -8.23 -20.33 2.54
C LYS A 184 -9.28 -20.21 3.64
N SER A 185 -9.81 -19.02 3.85
CA SER A 185 -10.84 -18.73 4.84
C SER A 185 -11.71 -17.59 4.33
N THR A 186 -12.96 -17.53 4.78
CA THR A 186 -13.90 -16.43 4.54
C THR A 186 -14.26 -15.66 5.82
N ASP A 187 -13.79 -16.12 6.98
CA ASP A 187 -13.96 -15.47 8.28
C ASP A 187 -12.73 -15.72 9.19
N PRO A 188 -11.74 -14.81 9.23
CA PRO A 188 -11.55 -13.68 8.32
C PRO A 188 -11.21 -14.17 6.91
N ILE A 189 -11.36 -13.30 5.89
CA ILE A 189 -10.98 -13.66 4.52
C ILE A 189 -9.46 -13.71 4.39
N ILE A 190 -8.96 -14.88 3.97
CA ILE A 190 -7.53 -15.12 3.73
C ILE A 190 -7.34 -15.57 2.30
N VAL A 191 -6.57 -14.81 1.54
CA VAL A 191 -6.24 -15.05 0.13
C VAL A 191 -4.77 -15.42 0.03
N GLN A 192 -4.46 -16.54 -0.63
CA GLN A 192 -3.08 -16.94 -0.94
C GLN A 192 -2.87 -16.86 -2.44
N ALA A 193 -1.84 -16.15 -2.88
CA ALA A 193 -1.41 -16.02 -4.26
C ALA A 193 -0.09 -16.76 -4.46
N TYR A 194 -0.10 -17.72 -5.38
CA TYR A 194 1.06 -18.45 -5.87
C TYR A 194 1.43 -17.93 -7.25
N ASP A 195 2.70 -18.07 -7.63
CA ASP A 195 3.19 -17.66 -8.95
C ASP A 195 2.87 -16.16 -9.22
N CYS A 196 3.01 -15.35 -8.17
CA CYS A 196 2.48 -13.98 -8.14
C CYS A 196 3.33 -13.07 -9.04
N PHE A 197 2.66 -12.49 -10.03
CA PHE A 197 3.31 -11.67 -11.05
C PHE A 197 4.02 -10.42 -10.50
N GLU A 198 3.65 -9.95 -9.30
CA GLU A 198 4.18 -8.73 -8.69
C GLU A 198 5.44 -8.98 -7.85
N CYS A 199 5.48 -10.09 -7.09
CA CYS A 199 6.50 -10.36 -6.06
C CYS A 199 7.43 -11.54 -6.35
N GLU A 200 7.04 -12.56 -7.11
CA GLU A 200 7.78 -13.83 -7.20
C GLU A 200 9.21 -13.66 -7.71
N ASP A 201 9.38 -12.85 -8.75
CA ASP A 201 10.67 -12.59 -9.37
C ASP A 201 11.46 -11.45 -8.69
N LEU A 202 10.90 -10.80 -7.66
CA LEU A 202 11.60 -9.72 -6.96
C LEU A 202 12.72 -10.26 -6.07
N PRO A 203 13.80 -9.49 -5.88
CA PRO A 203 14.80 -9.82 -4.87
C PRO A 203 14.16 -9.87 -3.48
N GLN A 204 14.76 -10.63 -2.57
CA GLN A 204 14.32 -10.68 -1.19
C GLN A 204 14.70 -9.37 -0.48
N ILE A 205 13.73 -8.45 -0.37
CA ILE A 205 13.88 -7.14 0.29
C ILE A 205 13.48 -7.18 1.78
N GLY A 206 13.08 -8.35 2.29
CA GLY A 206 12.75 -8.57 3.71
C GLY A 206 11.44 -7.92 4.16
N ARG A 207 10.58 -7.52 3.22
CA ARG A 207 9.25 -6.94 3.47
C ARG A 207 8.26 -7.32 2.37
N PRO A 208 6.94 -7.19 2.62
CA PRO A 208 5.91 -7.33 1.59
C PRO A 208 6.08 -6.30 0.45
N ALA A 209 5.67 -6.70 -0.76
CA ALA A 209 5.87 -5.93 -2.00
C ALA A 209 4.67 -5.97 -2.98
N CYS A 210 3.55 -6.62 -2.60
CA CYS A 210 2.36 -6.77 -3.45
C CYS A 210 1.33 -5.66 -3.23
N ALA A 211 1.77 -4.43 -3.44
CA ALA A 211 0.91 -3.28 -3.22
C ALA A 211 -0.23 -3.21 -4.25
N PHE A 212 0.04 -3.57 -5.51
CA PHE A 212 -0.98 -3.60 -6.56
C PHE A 212 -2.03 -4.67 -6.28
N ASP A 213 -1.63 -5.93 -6.01
CA ASP A 213 -2.57 -7.00 -5.66
C ASP A 213 -3.42 -6.65 -4.44
N SER A 214 -2.81 -6.05 -3.42
CA SER A 214 -3.54 -5.57 -2.24
C SER A 214 -4.63 -4.56 -2.61
N GLY A 215 -4.34 -3.65 -3.55
CA GLY A 215 -5.30 -2.67 -4.05
C GLY A 215 -6.45 -3.30 -4.83
N VAL A 216 -6.15 -4.27 -5.70
CA VAL A 216 -7.18 -5.00 -6.47
C VAL A 216 -8.12 -5.73 -5.52
N LEU A 217 -7.58 -6.48 -4.56
CA LEU A 217 -8.36 -7.20 -3.56
C LEU A 217 -9.18 -6.23 -2.69
N GLU A 218 -8.59 -5.11 -2.27
CA GLU A 218 -9.27 -4.07 -1.48
C GLU A 218 -10.49 -3.52 -2.20
N ALA A 219 -10.39 -3.21 -3.50
CA ALA A 219 -11.53 -2.79 -4.31
C ALA A 219 -12.59 -3.90 -4.44
N PHE A 220 -12.18 -5.11 -4.82
CA PHE A 220 -13.11 -6.23 -5.00
C PHE A 220 -13.93 -6.51 -3.74
N PHE A 221 -13.29 -6.64 -2.58
CA PHE A 221 -14.00 -6.92 -1.34
C PHE A 221 -14.77 -5.71 -0.82
N SER A 222 -14.27 -4.48 -1.00
CA SER A 222 -15.00 -3.29 -0.54
C SER A 222 -16.32 -3.12 -1.30
N ILE A 223 -16.30 -3.32 -2.61
CA ILE A 223 -17.50 -3.20 -3.45
C ILE A 223 -18.46 -4.36 -3.16
N TYR A 224 -17.95 -5.58 -2.97
CA TYR A 224 -18.77 -6.74 -2.64
C TYR A 224 -19.53 -6.58 -1.32
N PHE A 225 -18.85 -6.16 -0.26
CA PHE A 225 -19.46 -5.97 1.06
C PHE A 225 -20.19 -4.65 1.22
N GLN A 226 -20.05 -3.71 0.27
CA GLN A 226 -20.55 -2.33 0.38
C GLN A 226 -20.00 -1.60 1.61
N GLU A 227 -18.76 -1.93 1.99
CA GLU A 227 -18.07 -1.40 3.17
C GLU A 227 -16.59 -1.20 2.82
N GLN A 228 -15.94 -0.22 3.44
CA GLN A 228 -14.50 -0.04 3.28
C GLN A 228 -13.74 -1.15 4.02
N VAL A 229 -13.01 -1.97 3.27
CA VAL A 229 -12.10 -2.98 3.84
C VAL A 229 -10.65 -2.48 3.78
N GLU A 230 -9.79 -3.10 4.58
CA GLU A 230 -8.34 -2.98 4.48
C GLU A 230 -7.75 -4.35 4.14
N VAL A 231 -6.88 -4.40 3.14
CA VAL A 231 -6.10 -5.60 2.82
C VAL A 231 -4.66 -5.44 3.31
N GLU A 232 -4.24 -6.35 4.18
CA GLU A 232 -2.88 -6.46 4.70
C GLU A 232 -2.18 -7.69 4.09
N GLU A 233 -1.03 -7.48 3.46
CA GLU A 233 -0.14 -8.55 3.03
C GLU A 233 0.72 -9.01 4.21
N VAL A 234 0.58 -10.27 4.61
CA VAL A 234 1.21 -10.86 5.81
C VAL A 234 2.32 -11.87 5.48
N LYS A 235 2.43 -12.29 4.22
CA LYS A 235 3.51 -13.14 3.68
C LYS A 235 3.81 -12.71 2.26
N CYS A 236 5.07 -12.82 1.84
CA CYS A 236 5.49 -12.40 0.50
C CYS A 236 6.72 -13.15 0.01
N TYR A 237 6.81 -13.45 -1.30
CA TYR A 237 8.05 -13.94 -1.92
C TYR A 237 9.22 -13.00 -1.67
N ALA A 238 9.00 -11.68 -1.76
CA ALA A 238 10.01 -10.66 -1.50
C ALA A 238 10.41 -10.58 0.00
N GLN A 239 9.65 -11.20 0.90
CA GLN A 239 9.99 -11.38 2.31
C GLN A 239 10.69 -12.73 2.59
N GLY A 240 10.70 -13.64 1.59
CA GLY A 240 11.27 -14.99 1.69
C GLY A 240 10.25 -16.10 1.95
N ASP A 241 8.94 -15.84 1.79
CA ASP A 241 7.89 -16.86 1.86
C ASP A 241 7.69 -17.57 0.50
N ASP A 242 7.05 -18.75 0.52
CA ASP A 242 6.75 -19.54 -0.69
C ASP A 242 5.47 -19.09 -1.44
N TYR A 243 4.78 -18.07 -0.93
CA TYR A 243 3.57 -17.50 -1.51
C TYR A 243 3.27 -16.13 -0.89
N CYS A 244 2.56 -15.28 -1.63
CA CYS A 244 2.05 -14.00 -1.14
C CYS A 244 0.68 -14.28 -0.42
N GLN A 245 0.46 -13.77 0.80
CA GLN A 245 -0.78 -13.99 1.58
C GLN A 245 -1.38 -12.68 2.05
N PHE A 246 -2.69 -12.51 1.81
CA PHE A 246 -3.45 -11.32 2.12
C PHE A 246 -4.58 -11.62 3.10
N MET A 247 -4.73 -10.75 4.10
CA MET A 247 -5.82 -10.77 5.07
C MET A 247 -6.72 -9.56 4.84
N VAL A 248 -8.01 -9.80 4.65
CA VAL A 248 -9.01 -8.73 4.52
C VAL A 248 -9.62 -8.44 5.88
N LYS A 249 -9.61 -7.17 6.27
CA LYS A 249 -10.16 -6.65 7.53
C LYS A 249 -11.24 -5.63 7.24
N THR A 250 -12.35 -5.67 7.96
CA THR A 250 -13.30 -4.56 7.96
C THR A 250 -12.75 -3.40 8.81
N LYS A 251 -12.94 -2.15 8.37
CA LYS A 251 -12.61 -0.98 9.18
C LYS A 251 -13.74 -0.73 10.17
N ASN A 252 -13.68 -1.39 11.33
CA ASN A 252 -14.53 -1.06 12.48
C ASN A 252 -14.21 0.33 13.04
#